data_AF-A0A3N9UIB1-F1
#
_entry.id   AF-A0A3N9UIB1-F1
#
_cell.length_a   1.000
_cell.length_b   1.000
_cell.length_c   1.000
_cell.angle_alpha   90.00
_cell.angle_beta   90.00
_cell.angle_gamma   90.00
#
_symmetry.space_group_name_H-M   'P 1'
#
loop_
_entity.id
_entity.type
_entity.pdbx_description
1 polymer ?
#
loop_
_entity_poly.entity_id
_entity_poly.type
_entity_poly.pdbx_seq_one_letter_code
_entity_poly.pdbx_strand_id
1 'polypeptide(L)'
;MNYKKVYENLIESSFYEVDFPASPGNFILSEEQTLTQDFINGLVDQIEYRLVELNGITTTYKDHQYEIDSEIFKLTYLLDCLYSNEIHELVNFKGIDVDPPIDIEDAGAYIYERNVEAYQDILDQANSHMHTIRIILGELCDASEDL
;
A
#
# COMPACT_ATOMS: atom_id res chain seq x y z
N MET A 1 -5.36 -16.44 2.59
CA MET A 1 -5.10 -15.22 1.78
C MET A 1 -4.19 -15.59 0.61
N ASN A 2 -4.31 -14.96 -0.57
CA ASN A 2 -3.38 -15.17 -1.68
C ASN A 2 -2.39 -13.99 -1.73
N TYR A 3 -1.26 -14.14 -1.01
CA TYR A 3 -0.26 -13.08 -0.86
C TYR A 3 0.32 -12.62 -2.19
N LYS A 4 0.67 -13.57 -3.06
CA LYS A 4 1.22 -13.29 -4.39
C LYS A 4 0.32 -12.38 -5.22
N LYS A 5 -0.95 -12.75 -5.37
CA LYS A 5 -1.90 -11.96 -6.16
C LYS A 5 -2.10 -10.56 -5.59
N VAL A 6 -2.14 -10.43 -4.26
CA VAL A 6 -2.28 -9.12 -3.60
C VAL A 6 -1.03 -8.27 -3.84
N TYR A 7 0.16 -8.86 -3.72
CA TYR A 7 1.43 -8.19 -3.96
C TYR A 7 1.56 -7.72 -5.41
N GLU A 8 1.29 -8.59 -6.38
CA GLU A 8 1.33 -8.25 -7.82
C GLU A 8 0.37 -7.10 -8.14
N ASN A 9 -0.88 -7.17 -7.65
CA ASN A 9 -1.86 -6.09 -7.84
C ASN A 9 -1.39 -4.76 -7.23
N LEU A 10 -0.77 -4.78 -6.04
CA LEU A 10 -0.24 -3.57 -5.41
C LEU A 10 0.90 -2.97 -6.25
N ILE A 11 1.80 -3.80 -6.75
CA ILE A 11 2.90 -3.35 -7.60
C ILE A 11 2.34 -2.71 -8.87
N GLU A 12 1.44 -3.39 -9.57
CA GLU A 12 0.83 -2.88 -10.81
C GLU A 12 0.04 -1.59 -10.59
N SER A 13 -0.65 -1.44 -9.44
CA SER A 13 -1.46 -0.26 -9.17
C SER A 13 -0.64 0.93 -8.69
N SER A 14 0.49 0.70 -8.02
CA SER A 14 1.09 1.75 -7.18
C SER A 14 2.58 1.97 -7.38
N PHE A 15 3.29 1.07 -8.03
CA PHE A 15 4.74 1.16 -8.15
C PHE A 15 5.20 1.02 -9.59
N TYR A 16 6.38 1.57 -9.88
CA TYR A 16 7.17 1.17 -11.04
C TYR A 16 8.51 0.62 -10.59
N GLU A 17 9.02 -0.36 -11.32
CA GLU A 17 10.34 -0.92 -11.08
C GLU A 17 11.39 -0.03 -11.75
N VAL A 18 12.49 0.22 -11.04
CA VAL A 18 13.63 0.97 -11.54
C VAL A 18 14.81 0.02 -11.64
N ASP A 19 15.30 -0.13 -12.87
CA ASP A 19 16.51 -0.88 -13.15
C ASP A 19 17.73 -0.14 -12.60
N PHE A 20 18.17 -0.53 -11.41
CA PHE A 20 19.47 -0.14 -10.90
C PHE A 20 20.49 -1.27 -11.19
N PRO A 21 21.60 -1.00 -11.89
CA PRO A 21 22.56 -2.02 -12.27
C PRO A 21 23.26 -2.73 -11.09
N ALA A 22 23.06 -2.26 -9.85
CA ALA A 22 23.62 -2.83 -8.63
C ALA A 22 22.61 -3.58 -7.76
N SER A 23 21.30 -3.52 -8.04
CA SER A 23 20.28 -4.28 -7.32
C SER A 23 19.00 -4.40 -8.15
N PRO A 24 18.59 -5.62 -8.55
CA PRO A 24 17.25 -5.88 -9.07
C PRO A 24 16.17 -5.54 -8.03
N GLY A 25 14.97 -5.15 -8.46
CA GLY A 25 13.80 -5.03 -7.57
C GLY A 25 13.70 -3.75 -6.74
N ASN A 26 14.27 -2.63 -7.20
CA ASN A 26 13.99 -1.33 -6.62
C ASN A 26 12.68 -0.78 -7.18
N PHE A 27 11.66 -0.63 -6.33
CA PHE A 27 10.38 -0.05 -6.72
C PHE A 27 10.28 1.37 -6.19
N ILE A 28 9.55 2.24 -6.88
CA ILE A 28 9.25 3.61 -6.44
C ILE A 28 7.74 3.82 -6.55
N LEU A 29 7.14 4.49 -5.55
CA LEU A 29 5.74 4.87 -5.59
C LEU A 29 5.47 5.75 -6.82
N SER A 30 4.52 5.34 -7.64
CA SER A 30 4.19 6.02 -8.89
C SER A 30 3.36 7.28 -8.63
N GLU A 31 3.70 8.38 -9.30
CA GLU A 31 2.82 9.57 -9.36
C GLU A 31 1.48 9.20 -10.04
N GLU A 32 1.51 8.28 -10.99
CA GLU A 32 0.32 7.80 -11.72
C GLU A 32 -0.35 6.59 -11.04
N GLN A 33 -0.14 6.40 -9.73
CA GLN A 33 -0.76 5.29 -9.02
C GLN A 33 -2.30 5.31 -9.09
N THR A 34 -2.90 4.12 -9.12
CA THR A 34 -4.34 3.87 -9.27
C THR A 34 -4.94 3.11 -8.08
N LEU A 35 -4.29 3.20 -6.92
CA LEU A 35 -4.74 2.58 -5.67
C LEU A 35 -6.14 3.09 -5.31
N THR A 36 -7.04 2.17 -4.99
CA THR A 36 -8.44 2.49 -4.70
C THR A 36 -8.81 2.14 -3.27
N GLN A 37 -9.80 2.84 -2.72
CA GLN A 37 -10.38 2.49 -1.42
C GLN A 37 -10.93 1.05 -1.41
N ASP A 38 -11.50 0.58 -2.52
CA ASP A 38 -12.02 -0.79 -2.65
C ASP A 38 -10.91 -1.83 -2.51
N PHE A 39 -9.74 -1.57 -3.11
CA PHE A 39 -8.57 -2.44 -2.94
C PHE A 39 -8.12 -2.48 -1.48
N ILE A 40 -8.00 -1.31 -0.82
CA ILE A 40 -7.59 -1.23 0.59
C ILE A 40 -8.57 -1.97 1.49
N ASN A 41 -9.87 -1.74 1.35
CA ASN A 41 -10.89 -2.41 2.14
C ASN A 41 -10.86 -3.93 1.93
N GLY A 42 -10.75 -4.38 0.69
CA GLY A 42 -10.66 -5.81 0.37
C GLY A 42 -9.37 -6.45 0.89
N LEU A 43 -8.28 -5.69 1.02
CA LEU A 43 -7.04 -6.16 1.64
C LEU A 43 -7.19 -6.26 3.16
N VAL A 44 -7.74 -5.23 3.80
CA VAL A 44 -8.04 -5.23 5.25
C VAL A 44 -8.90 -6.44 5.63
N ASP A 45 -10.00 -6.68 4.92
CA ASP A 45 -10.89 -7.83 5.19
C ASP A 45 -10.14 -9.17 5.12
N GLN A 46 -9.26 -9.34 4.13
CA GLN A 46 -8.46 -10.55 3.96
C GLN A 46 -7.45 -10.73 5.09
N ILE A 47 -6.82 -9.64 5.54
CA ILE A 47 -5.85 -9.66 6.64
C ILE A 47 -6.55 -9.99 7.95
N GLU A 48 -7.67 -9.33 8.27
CA GLU A 48 -8.43 -9.58 9.48
C GLU A 48 -8.92 -11.03 9.53
N TYR A 49 -9.46 -11.54 8.42
CA TYR A 49 -9.84 -12.95 8.32
C TYR A 49 -8.66 -13.89 8.57
N ARG A 50 -7.50 -13.61 7.97
CA ARG A 50 -6.28 -14.42 8.15
C ARG A 50 -5.77 -14.36 9.60
N LEU A 51 -5.80 -13.20 10.24
CA LEU A 51 -5.44 -13.06 11.65
C LEU A 51 -6.34 -13.92 12.55
N VAL A 52 -7.65 -13.97 12.28
CA VAL A 52 -8.57 -14.86 13.01
C VAL A 52 -8.20 -16.33 12.79
N GLU A 53 -7.88 -16.74 11.54
CA GLU A 53 -7.42 -18.10 11.26
C GLU A 53 -6.16 -18.46 12.05
N LEU A 54 -5.14 -17.60 12.00
CA LEU A 54 -3.85 -17.82 12.66
C LEU A 54 -3.97 -17.92 14.18
N ASN A 55 -4.76 -17.03 14.80
CA ASN A 55 -5.01 -17.07 16.25
C ASN A 55 -5.81 -18.33 16.68
N GLY A 56 -6.50 -18.99 15.75
CA GLY A 56 -7.18 -20.26 15.99
C GLY A 56 -6.27 -21.49 15.91
N ILE A 57 -5.06 -21.36 15.38
CA ILE A 57 -4.12 -22.48 15.22
C ILE A 57 -3.47 -22.78 16.57
N THR A 58 -3.56 -24.04 17.01
CA THR A 58 -2.82 -24.53 18.18
C THR A 58 -1.78 -25.54 17.72
N THR A 59 -0.51 -25.29 18.02
CA THR A 59 0.60 -26.22 17.70
C THR A 59 1.46 -26.50 18.93
N THR A 60 2.06 -27.69 18.98
CA THR A 60 3.02 -28.08 20.02
C THR A 60 4.48 -27.90 19.57
N TYR A 61 4.70 -27.59 18.28
CA TYR A 61 6.03 -27.39 17.71
C TYR A 61 6.42 -25.92 17.79
N LYS A 62 7.55 -25.63 18.45
CA LYS A 62 8.02 -24.26 18.66
C LYS A 62 8.30 -23.52 17.35
N ASP A 63 8.92 -24.18 16.39
CA ASP A 63 9.29 -23.54 15.11
C ASP A 63 8.03 -23.09 14.33
N HIS A 64 6.99 -23.92 14.30
CA HIS A 64 5.70 -23.55 13.72
C HIS A 64 5.01 -22.42 14.51
N GLN A 65 5.17 -22.38 15.83
CA GLN A 65 4.64 -21.27 16.63
C GLN A 65 5.34 -19.95 16.27
N TYR A 66 6.66 -19.97 16.06
CA TYR A 66 7.41 -18.79 15.64
C TYR A 66 6.99 -18.30 14.24
N GLU A 67 6.72 -19.20 13.31
CA GLU A 67 6.19 -18.85 11.98
C GLU A 67 4.82 -18.16 12.07
N ILE A 68 3.91 -18.73 12.87
CA ILE A 68 2.58 -18.15 13.12
C ILE A 68 2.71 -16.77 13.78
N ASP A 69 3.52 -16.64 14.83
CA ASP A 69 3.71 -15.37 15.54
C ASP A 69 4.34 -14.31 14.62
N SER A 70 5.27 -14.71 13.74
CA SER A 70 5.89 -13.84 12.75
C SER A 70 4.88 -13.36 11.71
N GLU A 71 4.03 -14.24 11.18
CA GLU A 71 2.96 -13.89 10.24
C GLU A 71 1.96 -12.94 10.90
N ILE A 72 1.51 -13.22 12.13
CA ILE A 72 0.61 -12.34 12.90
C ILE A 72 1.22 -10.94 13.09
N PHE A 73 2.50 -10.87 13.46
CA PHE A 73 3.19 -9.59 13.64
C PHE A 73 3.19 -8.76 12.36
N LYS A 74 3.56 -9.38 11.23
CA LYS A 74 3.58 -8.75 9.90
C LYS A 74 2.20 -8.25 9.49
N LEU A 75 1.17 -9.10 9.63
CA LEU A 75 -0.21 -8.76 9.29
C LEU A 75 -0.79 -7.65 10.16
N THR A 76 -0.45 -7.62 11.45
CA THR A 76 -0.89 -6.54 12.35
C THR A 76 -0.27 -5.22 11.93
N TYR A 77 1.04 -5.21 11.64
CA TYR A 77 1.72 -4.00 11.21
C TYR A 77 1.27 -3.53 9.81
N LEU A 78 0.88 -4.48 8.96
CA LEU A 78 0.26 -4.19 7.66
C LEU A 78 -1.08 -3.45 7.84
N LEU A 79 -1.93 -3.89 8.79
CA LEU A 79 -3.18 -3.18 9.13
C LEU A 79 -2.90 -1.77 9.64
N ASP A 80 -1.91 -1.60 10.53
CA ASP A 80 -1.55 -0.27 11.05
C ASP A 80 -1.18 0.70 9.92
N CYS A 81 -0.44 0.22 8.91
CA CYS A 81 -0.12 1.01 7.73
C CYS A 81 -1.36 1.32 6.89
N LEU A 82 -2.23 0.33 6.65
CA LEU A 82 -3.42 0.50 5.82
C LEU A 82 -4.45 1.45 6.44
N TYR A 83 -4.51 1.51 7.77
CA TYR A 83 -5.35 2.46 8.52
C TYR A 83 -4.69 3.82 8.77
N SER A 84 -3.47 4.03 8.29
CA SER A 84 -2.79 5.31 8.49
C SER A 84 -3.50 6.44 7.74
N ASN A 85 -3.41 7.66 8.27
CA ASN A 85 -4.00 8.83 7.62
C ASN A 85 -3.38 9.07 6.24
N GLU A 86 -2.08 8.79 6.09
CA GLU A 86 -1.34 8.96 4.86
C GLU A 86 -1.89 8.05 3.73
N ILE A 87 -2.18 6.78 4.04
CA ILE A 87 -2.82 5.88 3.07
C ILE A 87 -4.25 6.33 2.77
N HIS A 88 -5.00 6.75 3.80
CA HIS A 88 -6.37 7.22 3.62
C HIS A 88 -6.43 8.49 2.75
N GLU A 89 -5.51 9.44 2.93
CA GLU A 89 -5.39 10.64 2.10
C GLU A 89 -5.00 10.29 0.67
N LEU A 90 -4.06 9.36 0.48
CA LEU A 90 -3.64 8.88 -0.84
C LEU A 90 -4.80 8.30 -1.66
N VAL A 91 -5.59 7.41 -1.08
CA VAL A 91 -6.69 6.73 -1.81
C VAL A 91 -7.94 7.58 -1.96
N ASN A 92 -8.12 8.60 -1.12
CA ASN A 92 -9.27 9.52 -1.19
C ASN A 92 -8.95 10.84 -1.90
N PHE A 93 -7.73 11.01 -2.40
CA PHE A 93 -7.38 12.19 -3.19
C PHE A 93 -8.20 12.22 -4.48
N LYS A 94 -9.30 12.95 -4.42
CA LYS A 94 -10.02 13.47 -5.58
C LYS A 94 -9.47 14.88 -5.74
N GLY A 95 -8.66 15.14 -6.76
CA GLY A 95 -8.06 16.46 -7.00
C GLY A 95 -9.06 17.57 -6.68
N ILE A 96 -8.64 18.57 -5.91
CA ILE A 96 -9.57 19.52 -5.30
C ILE A 96 -10.38 20.18 -6.42
N ASP A 97 -11.70 20.02 -6.36
CA ASP A 97 -12.66 20.76 -7.19
C ASP A 97 -12.73 22.18 -6.60
N VAL A 98 -11.69 22.97 -6.87
CA VAL A 98 -11.64 24.38 -6.49
C VAL A 98 -12.47 25.10 -7.53
N ASP A 99 -13.65 25.60 -7.15
CA ASP A 99 -14.40 26.54 -8.00
C ASP A 99 -13.42 27.65 -8.44
N PRO A 100 -13.09 27.75 -9.74
CA PRO A 100 -12.13 28.73 -10.18
C PRO A 100 -12.68 30.13 -9.87
N PRO A 101 -11.86 31.04 -9.32
CA PRO A 101 -12.27 32.44 -9.26
C PRO A 101 -12.65 32.87 -10.67
N ILE A 102 -13.89 33.31 -10.81
CA ILE A 102 -14.52 33.68 -12.08
C ILE A 102 -13.59 34.67 -12.78
N ASP A 103 -13.21 34.33 -14.01
CA ASP A 103 -12.64 35.20 -15.06
C ASP A 103 -11.12 35.26 -15.28
N ILE A 104 -10.40 34.12 -15.27
CA ILE A 104 -9.04 34.08 -15.84
C ILE A 104 -8.78 32.74 -16.56
N GLU A 105 -8.43 32.76 -17.86
CA GLU A 105 -7.86 31.59 -18.58
C GLU A 105 -6.60 31.04 -17.86
N ASP A 106 -5.95 31.88 -17.06
CA ASP A 106 -4.79 31.59 -16.21
C ASP A 106 -5.16 30.88 -14.87
N ALA A 107 -6.42 30.96 -14.42
CA ALA A 107 -6.88 30.35 -13.17
C ALA A 107 -6.92 28.82 -13.28
N GLY A 108 -7.19 28.28 -14.48
CA GLY A 108 -7.18 26.83 -14.72
C GLY A 108 -5.78 26.20 -14.59
N ALA A 109 -4.75 26.89 -15.08
CA ALA A 109 -3.36 26.46 -14.93
C ALA A 109 -2.91 26.51 -13.46
N TYR A 110 -3.26 27.59 -12.75
CA TYR A 110 -2.94 27.75 -11.33
C TYR A 110 -3.59 26.68 -10.42
N ILE A 111 -4.86 26.32 -10.68
CA ILE A 111 -5.57 25.28 -9.92
C ILE A 111 -4.96 23.90 -10.19
N TYR A 112 -4.58 23.63 -11.44
CA TYR A 112 -3.91 22.39 -11.81
C TYR A 112 -2.55 22.26 -11.10
N GLU A 113 -1.69 23.29 -11.16
CA GLU A 113 -0.38 23.28 -10.50
C GLU A 113 -0.49 23.07 -8.99
N ARG A 114 -1.41 23.77 -8.32
CA ARG A 114 -1.63 23.59 -6.87
C ARG A 114 -2.15 22.19 -6.52
N ASN A 115 -2.98 21.58 -7.37
CA ASN A 115 -3.44 20.22 -7.16
C ASN A 115 -2.31 19.19 -7.35
N VAL A 116 -1.36 19.46 -8.26
CA VAL A 116 -0.16 18.64 -8.45
C VAL A 116 0.75 18.74 -7.23
N GLU A 117 1.02 19.94 -6.71
CA GLU A 117 1.83 20.14 -5.49
C GLU A 117 1.21 19.43 -4.28
N ALA A 118 -0.09 19.62 -4.04
CA ALA A 118 -0.79 18.97 -2.93
C ALA A 118 -0.77 17.44 -3.05
N TYR A 119 -0.84 16.91 -4.28
CA TYR A 119 -0.76 15.48 -4.51
C TYR A 119 0.66 14.94 -4.30
N GLN A 120 1.69 15.68 -4.69
CA GLN A 120 3.09 15.33 -4.40
C GLN A 120 3.35 15.26 -2.89
N ASP A 121 2.83 16.21 -2.12
CA ASP A 121 2.92 16.18 -0.66
C ASP A 121 2.26 14.91 -0.06
N ILE A 122 1.12 14.49 -0.61
CA ILE A 122 0.42 13.26 -0.19
C ILE A 122 1.26 12.02 -0.54
N LEU A 123 1.82 11.97 -1.74
CA LEU A 123 2.70 10.86 -2.16
C LEU A 123 3.92 10.75 -1.25
N ASP A 124 4.58 11.86 -0.94
CA ASP A 124 5.77 11.89 -0.08
C ASP A 124 5.44 11.41 1.35
N GLN A 125 4.30 11.84 1.89
CA GLN A 125 3.84 11.39 3.21
C GLN A 125 3.47 9.90 3.21
N ALA A 126 2.79 9.43 2.17
CA ALA A 126 2.38 8.03 2.03
C ALA A 126 3.55 7.10 1.70
N ASN A 127 4.65 7.61 1.15
CA ASN A 127 5.75 6.83 0.59
C ASN A 127 6.29 5.78 1.59
N SER A 128 6.55 6.18 2.84
CA SER A 128 7.06 5.28 3.88
C SER A 128 6.09 4.11 4.16
N HIS A 129 4.80 4.40 4.30
CA HIS A 129 3.77 3.38 4.56
C HIS A 129 3.56 2.48 3.34
N MET A 130 3.49 3.05 2.14
CA MET A 130 3.36 2.29 0.89
C MET A 130 4.54 1.32 0.69
N HIS A 131 5.77 1.77 0.94
CA HIS A 131 6.94 0.91 0.88
C HIS A 131 6.93 -0.19 1.93
N THR A 132 6.47 0.12 3.14
CA THR A 132 6.34 -0.86 4.22
C THR A 132 5.31 -1.94 3.87
N ILE A 133 4.13 -1.53 3.38
CA ILE A 133 3.08 -2.42 2.86
C ILE A 133 3.66 -3.36 1.79
N ARG A 134 4.38 -2.81 0.81
CA ARG A 134 5.04 -3.58 -0.25
C ARG A 134 6.02 -4.61 0.31
N ILE A 135 6.93 -4.20 1.20
CA ILE A 135 7.95 -5.09 1.76
C ILE A 135 7.30 -6.25 2.50
N ILE A 136 6.34 -5.97 3.38
CA ILE A 136 5.65 -7.01 4.17
C ILE A 136 4.92 -7.98 3.26
N LEU A 137 4.17 -7.49 2.27
CA LEU A 137 3.47 -8.35 1.32
C LEU A 137 4.42 -9.19 0.46
N GLY A 138 5.58 -8.64 0.09
CA GLY A 138 6.63 -9.36 -0.63
C GLY A 138 7.20 -10.50 0.22
N GLU A 139 7.56 -10.23 1.47
CA GLU A 139 8.05 -11.27 2.38
C GLU A 139 7.02 -12.38 2.66
N LEU A 140 5.74 -12.02 2.79
CA LEU A 140 4.65 -12.97 2.97
C LEU A 140 4.39 -13.80 1.70
N CYS A 141 4.58 -13.19 0.52
CA CYS A 141 4.52 -13.87 -0.76
C CYS A 141 5.63 -14.92 -0.87
N ASP A 142 6.89 -14.54 -0.67
CA ASP A 142 8.04 -15.44 -0.78
C ASP A 142 7.92 -16.63 0.18
N ALA A 143 7.56 -16.36 1.44
CA ALA A 143 7.36 -17.41 2.45
C ALA A 143 6.24 -18.40 2.08
N SER A 144 5.25 -17.98 1.27
CA SER A 144 4.16 -18.85 0.82
C SER A 144 4.52 -19.74 -0.37
N GLU A 145 5.60 -19.42 -1.11
CA GLU A 145 6.07 -20.23 -2.23
C GLU A 145 7.00 -21.38 -1.79
N ASP A 146 7.60 -21.28 -0.60
CA ASP A 146 8.48 -22.29 0.00
C ASP A 146 7.76 -23.43 0.74
N LEU A 147 6.42 -23.40 0.79
CA LEU A 147 5.53 -24.40 1.42
C LEU A 147 4.85 -25.33 0.39
#